data_AF-A0A2N2EBV9-F1
#
_entry.id   AF-A0A2N2EBV9-F1
#
_cell.length_a   1.000
_cell.length_b   1.000
_cell.length_c   1.000
_cell.angle_alpha   90.00
_cell.angle_beta   90.00
_cell.angle_gamma   90.00
#
_symmetry.space_group_name_H-M   'P 1'
#
loop_
_entity.id
_entity.type
_entity.pdbx_description
1 polymer ?
#
loop_
_entity_poly.entity_id
_entity_poly.type
_entity_poly.pdbx_seq_one_letter_code
_entity_poly.pdbx_strand_id
1 'polypeptide(L)'
;MPWCPKCKSEYEKGVLACVTCKEDLVDDLKDYVTYVTLAKLEPSIVKGLLEYLKYSGIEEYQINEGEEVTEVLVNEKHLRKASKHLNVYIYNLQKETMEQEETYENESTDSQEQSNNSPDVYSNMSKLKETRSSAYTFLGLGIAIVLLNALEMTRLTNVLPGILEGILLMSSFILIGIGVTTLKKIPSLESEVNIISNSLEEMVNWYESKNNLNDFYKNKNIDIAKYDEGALYFVALEIIKAELTEQFKEQEEAFISHAADEIYAKIQ
;
A
#
# COMPACT_ATOMS: atom_id res chain seq x y z
N MET A 1 41.82 27.97 13.54
CA MET A 1 42.80 27.36 12.61
C MET A 1 42.01 26.54 11.61
N PRO A 2 42.42 26.44 10.34
CA PRO A 2 41.77 25.55 9.38
C PRO A 2 41.95 24.08 9.77
N TRP A 3 40.88 23.30 9.66
CA TRP A 3 40.79 21.89 10.04
C TRP A 3 40.49 21.04 8.81
N CYS A 4 41.06 19.83 8.75
CA CYS A 4 40.64 18.87 7.74
C CYS A 4 39.36 18.15 8.21
N PRO A 5 38.26 18.19 7.43
CA PRO A 5 37.00 17.56 7.83
C PRO A 5 37.06 16.03 7.90
N LYS A 6 37.98 15.42 7.15
CA LYS A 6 38.10 13.96 7.03
C LYS A 6 38.97 13.33 8.13
N CYS A 7 40.14 13.91 8.39
CA CYS A 7 41.09 13.38 9.39
C CYS A 7 41.15 14.17 10.69
N LYS A 8 40.43 15.31 10.78
CA LYS A 8 40.37 16.20 11.95
C LYS A 8 41.72 16.80 12.36
N SER A 9 42.69 16.82 11.45
CA SER A 9 43.99 17.47 11.67
C SER A 9 43.88 18.99 11.56
N GLU A 10 44.55 19.69 12.47
CA GLU A 10 44.66 21.15 12.50
C GLU A 10 45.82 21.63 11.60
N TYR A 11 45.62 22.73 10.89
CA TYR A 11 46.59 23.32 9.98
C TYR A 11 46.85 24.80 10.29
N GLU A 12 48.01 25.29 9.88
CA GLU A 12 48.36 26.71 9.98
C GLU A 12 47.57 27.56 8.98
N LYS A 13 47.33 28.83 9.35
CA LYS A 13 46.60 29.79 8.50
C LYS A 13 47.34 30.00 7.17
N GLY A 14 46.63 29.78 6.06
CA GLY A 14 47.17 29.93 4.70
C GLY A 14 47.31 28.60 3.93
N VAL A 15 47.14 27.46 4.60
CA VAL A 15 46.99 26.16 3.95
C VAL A 15 45.52 25.99 3.53
N LEU A 16 45.28 25.62 2.27
CA LEU A 16 43.92 25.52 1.71
C LEU A 16 43.40 24.08 1.65
N ALA A 17 44.28 23.07 1.53
CA ALA A 17 43.88 21.68 1.40
C ALA A 17 44.75 20.73 2.24
N CYS A 18 44.13 19.63 2.70
CA CYS A 18 44.81 18.59 3.48
C CYS A 18 45.81 17.80 2.62
N VAL A 19 47.07 17.69 3.08
CA VAL A 19 48.14 16.97 2.37
C VAL A 19 47.82 15.47 2.19
N THR A 20 47.10 14.89 3.13
CA THR A 20 46.78 13.44 3.13
C THR A 20 45.42 13.16 2.50
N CYS A 21 44.40 13.93 2.86
CA CYS A 21 43.02 13.70 2.44
C CYS A 21 42.67 14.41 1.13
N LYS A 22 43.47 15.39 0.71
CA LYS A 22 43.26 16.27 -0.46
C LYS A 22 41.95 17.07 -0.45
N GLU A 23 41.25 17.11 0.68
CA GLU A 23 40.06 17.95 0.85
C GLU A 23 40.39 19.34 1.36
N ASP A 24 39.55 20.29 0.99
CA ASP A 24 39.61 21.67 1.44
C ASP A 24 39.45 21.75 2.96
N LEU A 25 40.23 22.64 3.56
CA LEU A 25 40.25 22.84 5.01
C LEU A 25 39.15 23.83 5.41
N VAL A 26 38.44 23.55 6.51
CA VAL A 26 37.34 24.37 7.04
C VAL A 26 37.75 25.08 8.31
N ASP A 27 37.28 26.31 8.52
CA ASP A 27 37.61 27.08 9.73
C ASP A 27 36.97 26.53 11.02
N ASP A 28 35.79 25.90 10.90
CA ASP A 28 35.12 25.13 11.96
C ASP A 28 34.61 23.79 11.38
N LEU A 29 34.92 22.68 12.06
CA LEU A 29 34.42 21.35 11.72
C LEU A 29 32.88 21.27 11.72
N LYS A 30 32.20 22.15 12.47
CA LYS A 30 30.73 22.23 12.50
C LYS A 30 30.11 22.72 11.19
N ASP A 31 30.87 23.48 10.41
CA ASP A 31 30.46 24.08 9.14
C ASP A 31 30.68 23.12 7.95
N TYR A 32 31.32 21.97 8.18
CA TYR A 32 31.42 20.92 7.18
C TYR A 32 30.08 20.18 7.06
N VAL A 33 29.45 20.30 5.89
CA VAL A 33 28.19 19.63 5.58
C VAL A 33 28.49 18.29 4.92
N THR A 34 28.30 17.21 5.67
CA THR A 34 28.34 15.85 5.12
C THR A 34 27.00 15.52 4.49
N TYR A 35 27.00 15.18 3.21
CA TYR A 35 25.82 14.65 2.51
C TYR A 35 25.84 13.13 2.53
N VAL A 36 24.69 12.54 2.81
CA VAL A 36 24.47 11.09 2.88
C VAL A 36 23.26 10.73 2.04
N THR A 37 23.31 9.56 1.40
CA THR A 37 22.20 9.06 0.58
C THR A 37 20.96 8.86 1.44
N LEU A 38 19.87 9.52 1.05
CA LEU A 38 18.54 9.32 1.64
C LEU A 38 17.81 8.16 0.96
N ALA A 39 17.77 8.17 -0.38
CA ALA A 39 17.07 7.16 -1.17
C ALA A 39 17.52 7.19 -2.64
N LYS A 40 17.30 6.07 -3.33
CA LYS A 40 17.43 5.93 -4.79
C LYS A 40 16.06 5.59 -5.34
N LEU A 41 15.51 6.46 -6.16
CA LEU A 41 14.10 6.43 -6.57
C LEU A 41 13.99 6.71 -8.07
N GLU A 42 12.85 6.33 -8.65
CA GLU A 42 12.53 6.64 -10.04
C GLU A 42 12.33 8.17 -10.23
N PRO A 43 12.76 8.75 -11.37
CA PRO A 43 12.69 10.19 -11.60
C PRO A 43 11.28 10.81 -11.42
N SER A 44 10.23 10.04 -11.74
CA SER A 44 8.83 10.42 -11.59
C SER A 44 8.45 10.76 -10.14
N ILE A 45 8.98 9.99 -9.18
CA ILE A 45 8.65 10.08 -7.75
C ILE A 45 9.48 11.17 -7.06
N VAL A 46 10.71 11.39 -7.53
CA VAL A 46 11.70 12.28 -6.91
C VAL A 46 11.19 13.71 -6.81
N LYS A 47 10.54 14.22 -7.85
CA LYS A 47 10.07 15.61 -7.86
C LYS A 47 9.10 15.91 -6.72
N GLY A 48 8.11 15.05 -6.49
CA GLY A 48 7.14 15.24 -5.40
C GLY A 48 7.77 15.01 -4.02
N LEU A 49 8.75 14.10 -3.91
CA LEU A 49 9.50 13.91 -2.66
C LEU A 49 10.25 15.19 -2.25
N LEU A 50 10.88 15.88 -3.20
CA LEU A 50 11.62 17.12 -2.92
C LEU A 50 10.70 18.25 -2.45
N GLU A 51 9.51 18.37 -3.05
CA GLU A 51 8.49 19.32 -2.61
C GLU A 51 8.02 19.01 -1.18
N TYR A 52 7.82 17.72 -0.87
CA TYR A 52 7.44 17.27 0.46
C TYR A 52 8.52 17.50 1.52
N LEU A 53 9.80 17.26 1.18
CA LEU A 53 10.94 17.55 2.06
C LEU A 53 11.06 19.06 2.33
N LYS A 54 10.85 19.90 1.32
CA LYS A 54 10.84 21.35 1.47
C LYS A 54 9.72 21.83 2.38
N TYR A 55 8.49 21.33 2.18
CA TYR A 55 7.37 21.60 3.09
C TYR A 55 7.67 21.18 4.54
N SER A 56 8.41 20.09 4.69
CA SER A 56 8.84 19.55 5.98
C SER A 56 10.01 20.32 6.62
N GLY A 57 10.50 21.39 5.97
CA GLY A 57 11.60 22.23 6.45
C GLY A 57 12.98 21.59 6.31
N ILE A 58 13.18 20.80 5.25
CA ILE A 58 14.48 20.23 4.86
C ILE A 58 14.80 20.79 3.46
N GLU A 59 15.58 21.86 3.42
CA GLU A 59 15.87 22.61 2.19
C GLU A 59 17.25 22.27 1.60
N GLU A 60 18.14 21.68 2.41
CA GLU A 60 19.49 21.30 1.99
C GLU A 60 19.53 19.83 1.52
N TYR A 61 19.49 19.64 0.20
CA TYR A 61 19.63 18.34 -0.47
C TYR A 61 20.49 18.43 -1.73
N GLN A 62 21.07 17.31 -2.14
CA GLN A 62 21.78 17.14 -3.42
C GLN A 62 21.14 15.99 -4.20
N ILE A 63 21.24 16.04 -5.52
CA ILE A 63 20.66 15.01 -6.39
C ILE A 63 21.75 14.55 -7.36
N ASN A 64 21.91 13.23 -7.46
CA ASN A 64 22.67 12.61 -8.54
C ASN A 64 21.67 11.97 -9.50
N GLU A 65 21.47 12.62 -10.65
CA GLU A 65 20.61 12.11 -11.72
C GLU A 65 21.30 10.92 -12.42
N GLY A 66 20.60 9.79 -12.48
CA GLY A 66 20.99 8.60 -13.24
C GLY A 66 19.90 8.23 -14.26
N GLU A 67 20.24 7.41 -15.25
CA GLU A 67 19.33 7.06 -16.35
C GLU A 67 18.06 6.30 -15.88
N GLU A 68 18.18 5.41 -14.90
CA GLU A 68 17.04 4.63 -14.36
C GLU A 68 16.64 5.03 -12.95
N VAL A 69 17.60 5.51 -12.15
CA VAL A 69 17.39 5.87 -10.74
C VAL A 69 18.08 7.18 -10.43
N THR A 70 17.37 8.03 -9.71
CA THR A 70 17.88 9.30 -9.18
C THR A 70 18.17 9.13 -7.70
N GLU A 71 19.40 9.45 -7.31
CA GLU A 71 19.83 9.40 -5.92
C GLU A 71 19.62 10.75 -5.25
N VAL A 72 18.88 10.77 -4.15
CA VAL A 72 18.66 11.97 -3.32
C VAL A 72 19.56 11.88 -2.09
N LEU A 73 20.37 12.90 -1.87
CA LEU A 73 21.27 13.03 -0.73
C LEU A 73 20.81 14.18 0.16
N VAL A 74 20.91 13.99 1.47
CA VAL A 74 20.57 15.01 2.47
C VAL A 74 21.73 15.22 3.43
N ASN A 75 21.75 16.38 4.07
CA ASN A 75 22.69 16.65 5.16
C ASN A 75 22.54 15.57 6.25
N GLU A 76 23.66 15.01 6.71
CA GLU A 76 23.70 13.97 7.74
C GLU A 76 22.95 14.40 9.01
N LYS A 77 23.00 15.69 9.36
CA LYS A 77 22.25 16.27 10.50
C LYS A 77 20.72 16.13 10.35
N HIS A 78 20.22 16.05 9.12
CA HIS A 78 18.79 15.97 8.80
C HIS A 78 18.33 14.58 8.34
N LEU A 79 19.24 13.60 8.22
CA LEU A 79 18.93 12.26 7.72
C LEU A 79 17.75 11.62 8.45
N ARG A 80 17.75 11.64 9.79
CA ARG A 80 16.69 11.01 10.58
C ARG A 80 15.31 11.64 10.34
N LYS A 81 15.27 12.97 10.21
CA LYS A 81 14.03 13.70 9.93
C LYS A 81 13.59 13.45 8.48
N ALA A 82 14.52 13.52 7.53
CA ALA A 82 14.27 13.28 6.11
C ALA A 82 13.75 11.87 5.83
N SER A 83 14.33 10.85 6.48
CA SER A 83 13.91 9.45 6.34
C SER A 83 12.47 9.23 6.82
N LYS A 84 12.07 9.86 7.93
CA LYS A 84 10.66 9.80 8.38
C LYS A 84 9.71 10.44 7.37
N HIS A 85 10.08 11.59 6.80
CA HIS A 85 9.26 12.26 5.80
C HIS A 85 9.19 11.47 4.48
N LEU A 86 10.29 10.84 4.07
CA LEU A 86 10.31 9.91 2.94
C LEU A 86 9.28 8.79 3.12
N ASN A 87 9.28 8.12 4.27
CA ASN A 87 8.37 6.99 4.52
C ASN A 87 6.89 7.41 4.47
N VAL A 88 6.55 8.57 5.04
CA VAL A 88 5.18 9.11 4.98
C VAL A 88 4.78 9.43 3.54
N TYR A 89 5.69 10.00 2.76
CA TYR A 89 5.44 10.32 1.36
C TYR A 89 5.19 9.06 0.50
N ILE A 90 6.03 8.03 0.65
CA ILE A 90 5.86 6.76 -0.07
C ILE A 90 4.56 6.05 0.33
N TYR A 91 4.23 6.04 1.63
CA TYR A 91 2.96 5.47 2.10
C TYR A 91 1.73 6.20 1.50
N ASN A 92 1.75 7.54 1.46
CA ASN A 92 0.66 8.31 0.88
C ASN A 92 0.54 8.09 -0.64
N LEU A 93 1.67 7.98 -1.35
CA LEU A 93 1.68 7.60 -2.77
C LEU A 93 1.00 6.26 -3.02
N GLN A 94 1.37 5.23 -2.24
CA GLN A 94 0.77 3.90 -2.36
C GLN A 94 -0.73 3.95 -2.08
N LYS A 95 -1.12 4.69 -1.04
CA LYS A 95 -2.53 4.87 -0.67
C LYS A 95 -3.32 5.63 -1.73
N GLU A 96 -2.76 6.69 -2.31
CA GLU A 96 -3.40 7.45 -3.39
C GLU A 96 -3.58 6.60 -4.65
N THR A 97 -2.61 5.74 -4.99
CA THR A 97 -2.75 4.78 -6.09
C THR A 97 -3.89 3.80 -5.82
N MET A 98 -4.00 3.26 -4.59
CA MET A 98 -5.09 2.38 -4.17
C MET A 98 -6.46 3.08 -4.24
N GLU A 99 -6.57 4.32 -3.74
CA GLU A 99 -7.83 5.09 -3.74
C GLU A 99 -8.24 5.55 -5.16
N GLN A 100 -7.29 5.81 -6.04
CA GLN A 100 -7.55 6.14 -7.44
C GLN A 100 -8.08 4.93 -8.21
N GLU A 101 -7.47 3.75 -8.02
CA GLU A 101 -7.95 2.49 -8.60
C GLU A 101 -9.39 2.18 -8.15
N GLU A 102 -9.73 2.40 -6.87
CA GLU A 102 -11.09 2.28 -6.33
C GLU A 102 -12.09 3.27 -6.96
N THR A 103 -11.64 4.44 -7.44
CA THR A 103 -12.52 5.47 -8.02
C THR A 103 -12.81 5.22 -9.51
N TYR A 104 -11.82 4.72 -10.27
CA TYR A 104 -12.00 4.43 -11.70
C TYR A 104 -12.81 3.15 -11.96
N GLU A 105 -12.81 2.17 -11.05
CA GLU A 105 -13.66 0.97 -11.19
C GLU A 105 -15.17 1.25 -10.95
N ASN A 106 -15.51 2.34 -10.24
CA ASN A 106 -16.89 2.68 -9.91
C ASN A 106 -17.69 3.34 -11.04
N GLU A 107 -17.04 3.81 -12.12
CA GLU A 107 -17.73 4.53 -13.23
C GLU A 107 -17.95 3.69 -14.50
N SER A 108 -17.44 2.46 -14.59
CA SER A 108 -17.60 1.62 -15.79
C SER A 108 -18.26 0.28 -15.49
N THR A 109 -19.57 0.28 -15.27
CA THR A 109 -20.40 -0.91 -15.52
C THR A 109 -20.76 -0.95 -17.01
N ASP A 110 -20.00 -1.72 -17.79
CA ASP A 110 -20.52 -2.80 -18.65
C ASP A 110 -19.42 -3.26 -19.63
N SER A 111 -19.42 -4.57 -19.87
CA SER A 111 -18.72 -5.28 -20.94
C SER A 111 -17.19 -5.49 -20.81
N GLN A 112 -16.89 -6.71 -20.33
CA GLN A 112 -15.75 -7.55 -20.69
C GLN A 112 -14.35 -6.93 -20.59
N GLU A 113 -13.64 -7.27 -19.52
CA GLU A 113 -12.22 -7.53 -19.64
C GLU A 113 -11.83 -8.80 -18.87
N GLN A 114 -11.65 -9.85 -19.66
CA GLN A 114 -10.67 -10.88 -19.39
C GLN A 114 -9.32 -10.19 -19.66
N SER A 115 -8.70 -9.63 -18.63
CA SER A 115 -7.43 -8.92 -18.76
C SER A 115 -6.50 -9.36 -17.64
N ASN A 116 -5.47 -10.09 -18.06
CA ASN A 116 -4.21 -10.39 -17.40
C ASN A 116 -4.26 -11.17 -16.08
N ASN A 117 -3.78 -12.42 -16.16
CA ASN A 117 -3.46 -13.31 -15.06
C ASN A 117 -2.44 -12.68 -14.10
N SER A 118 -2.91 -11.87 -13.17
CA SER A 118 -2.30 -11.75 -11.86
C SER A 118 -3.43 -11.80 -10.83
N PRO A 119 -3.38 -12.73 -9.87
CA PRO A 119 -4.39 -12.90 -8.86
C PRO A 119 -4.25 -11.73 -7.89
N ASP A 120 -4.93 -10.64 -8.20
CA ASP A 120 -5.18 -9.61 -7.22
C ASP A 120 -6.11 -10.20 -6.14
N VAL A 121 -5.47 -10.63 -5.06
CA VAL A 121 -6.07 -11.27 -3.89
C VAL A 121 -7.11 -10.35 -3.24
N TYR A 122 -6.83 -9.04 -3.18
CA TYR A 122 -7.72 -8.06 -2.56
C TYR A 122 -8.95 -7.82 -3.44
N SER A 123 -8.75 -7.68 -4.76
CA SER A 123 -9.84 -7.47 -5.72
C SER A 123 -10.86 -8.60 -5.70
N ASN A 124 -10.43 -9.87 -5.58
CA ASN A 124 -11.38 -10.99 -5.54
C ASN A 124 -12.22 -11.00 -4.25
N MET A 125 -11.61 -10.68 -3.10
CA MET A 125 -12.35 -10.57 -1.83
C MET A 125 -13.31 -9.38 -1.82
N SER A 126 -12.92 -8.23 -2.36
CA SER A 126 -13.79 -7.05 -2.47
C SER A 126 -14.95 -7.31 -3.41
N LYS A 127 -14.69 -7.86 -4.60
CA LYS A 127 -15.72 -8.26 -5.58
C LYS A 127 -16.78 -9.17 -4.97
N LEU A 128 -16.40 -10.16 -4.15
CA LEU A 128 -17.35 -11.03 -3.46
C LEU A 128 -18.23 -10.25 -2.46
N LYS A 129 -17.62 -9.37 -1.65
CA LYS A 129 -18.32 -8.55 -0.65
C LYS A 129 -19.31 -7.60 -1.32
N GLU A 130 -18.91 -6.92 -2.39
CA GLU A 130 -19.74 -6.00 -3.16
C GLU A 130 -20.87 -6.72 -3.89
N THR A 131 -20.58 -7.89 -4.49
CA THR A 131 -21.59 -8.73 -5.14
C THR A 131 -22.67 -9.18 -4.15
N ARG A 132 -22.30 -9.55 -2.93
CA ARG A 132 -23.27 -9.86 -1.85
C ARG A 132 -24.08 -8.62 -1.47
N SER A 133 -23.42 -7.49 -1.22
CA SER A 133 -24.07 -6.24 -0.80
C SER A 133 -25.08 -5.73 -1.83
N SER A 134 -24.68 -5.69 -3.10
CA SER A 134 -25.53 -5.28 -4.22
C SER A 134 -26.72 -6.22 -4.41
N ALA A 135 -26.52 -7.55 -4.35
CA ALA A 135 -27.59 -8.52 -4.48
C ALA A 135 -28.68 -8.32 -3.40
N TYR A 136 -28.29 -8.16 -2.13
CA TYR A 136 -29.24 -7.91 -1.05
C TYR A 136 -29.93 -6.54 -1.17
N THR A 137 -29.23 -5.52 -1.66
CA THR A 137 -29.83 -4.20 -1.88
C THR A 137 -30.93 -4.26 -2.93
N PHE A 138 -30.67 -4.89 -4.08
CA PHE A 138 -31.66 -5.04 -5.15
C PHE A 138 -32.86 -5.89 -4.72
N LEU A 139 -32.62 -7.00 -4.01
CA LEU A 139 -33.69 -7.83 -3.47
C LEU A 139 -34.51 -7.11 -2.41
N GLY A 140 -33.84 -6.49 -1.43
CA GLY A 140 -34.49 -5.79 -0.33
C GLY A 140 -35.37 -4.65 -0.82
N LEU A 141 -34.86 -3.81 -1.74
CA LEU A 141 -35.61 -2.71 -2.31
C LEU A 141 -36.81 -3.21 -3.14
N GLY A 142 -36.59 -4.19 -4.02
CA GLY A 142 -37.66 -4.74 -4.85
C GLY A 142 -38.77 -5.40 -4.00
N ILE A 143 -38.40 -6.18 -2.99
CA ILE A 143 -39.36 -6.81 -2.06
C ILE A 143 -40.10 -5.74 -1.25
N ALA A 144 -39.41 -4.71 -0.74
CA ALA A 144 -40.03 -3.62 0.01
C ALA A 144 -41.09 -2.88 -0.80
N ILE A 145 -40.83 -2.60 -2.08
CA ILE A 145 -41.81 -1.93 -2.96
C ILE A 145 -43.02 -2.84 -3.24
N VAL A 146 -42.80 -4.15 -3.47
CA VAL A 146 -43.90 -5.11 -3.63
C VAL A 146 -44.75 -5.20 -2.37
N LEU A 147 -44.13 -5.25 -1.18
CA LEU A 147 -44.85 -5.28 0.10
C LEU A 147 -45.60 -3.98 0.37
N LEU A 148 -45.01 -2.82 0.08
CA LEU A 148 -45.68 -1.51 0.22
C LEU A 148 -46.93 -1.41 -0.65
N ASN A 149 -46.89 -1.95 -1.87
CA ASN A 149 -48.07 -2.06 -2.73
C ASN A 149 -49.10 -3.06 -2.18
N ALA A 150 -48.66 -4.25 -1.77
CA ALA A 150 -49.55 -5.32 -1.28
C ALA A 150 -50.22 -5.00 0.06
N LEU A 151 -49.57 -4.19 0.91
CA LEU A 151 -50.14 -3.72 2.18
C LEU A 151 -51.20 -2.63 2.01
N GLU A 152 -51.51 -2.24 0.76
CA GLU A 152 -52.64 -1.37 0.44
C GLU A 152 -52.74 -0.18 1.42
N MET A 153 -51.67 0.62 1.50
CA MET A 153 -51.75 1.98 2.06
C MET A 153 -52.55 2.85 1.07
N THR A 154 -53.84 2.54 0.95
CA THR A 154 -54.88 3.07 0.05
C THR A 154 -55.18 4.57 0.24
N ARG A 155 -54.27 5.31 0.89
CA ARG A 155 -54.31 6.77 1.00
C ARG A 155 -53.11 7.49 0.38
N LEU A 156 -52.01 6.80 0.02
CA LEU A 156 -50.91 7.43 -0.71
C LEU A 156 -51.12 7.44 -2.23
N THR A 157 -52.03 6.60 -2.74
CA THR A 157 -52.28 6.34 -4.16
C THR A 157 -53.24 7.34 -4.82
N ASN A 158 -54.02 8.11 -4.05
CA ASN A 158 -54.92 9.14 -4.61
C ASN A 158 -54.19 10.34 -5.26
N VAL A 159 -52.85 10.38 -5.23
CA VAL A 159 -52.03 11.44 -5.83
C VAL A 159 -51.26 10.99 -7.09
N LEU A 160 -51.14 9.69 -7.39
CA LEU A 160 -50.42 9.21 -8.57
C LEU A 160 -51.38 8.55 -9.58
N PRO A 161 -51.34 8.87 -10.88
CA PRO A 161 -52.12 8.17 -11.89
C PRO A 161 -51.72 6.68 -11.96
N GLY A 162 -52.68 5.77 -12.08
CA GLY A 162 -52.48 4.31 -12.03
C GLY A 162 -51.48 3.72 -13.04
N ILE A 163 -51.11 4.46 -14.10
CA ILE A 163 -50.01 4.09 -14.99
C ILE A 163 -48.65 4.10 -14.29
N LEU A 164 -48.40 5.02 -13.35
CA LEU A 164 -47.15 5.12 -12.58
C LEU A 164 -47.02 4.01 -11.55
N GLU A 165 -48.13 3.60 -10.94
CA GLU A 165 -48.17 2.45 -10.02
C GLU A 165 -47.79 1.16 -10.74
N GLY A 166 -48.30 0.97 -11.97
CA GLY A 166 -47.93 -0.15 -12.82
C GLY A 166 -46.43 -0.17 -13.14
N ILE A 167 -45.83 0.99 -13.43
CA ILE A 167 -44.39 1.10 -13.72
C ILE A 167 -43.55 0.76 -12.48
N LEU A 168 -43.91 1.27 -11.30
CA LEU A 168 -43.20 0.99 -10.04
C LEU A 168 -43.26 -0.50 -9.66
N LEU A 169 -44.40 -1.14 -9.88
CA LEU A 169 -44.56 -2.57 -9.66
C LEU A 169 -43.66 -3.37 -10.62
N MET A 170 -43.65 -3.00 -11.90
CA MET A 170 -42.85 -3.69 -12.93
C MET A 170 -41.34 -3.54 -12.67
N SER A 171 -40.88 -2.33 -12.30
CA SER A 171 -39.47 -2.11 -11.94
C SER A 171 -39.04 -2.94 -10.74
N SER A 172 -39.94 -3.21 -9.79
CA SER A 172 -39.65 -4.03 -8.61
C SER A 172 -39.34 -5.48 -8.99
N PHE A 173 -40.08 -6.06 -9.93
CA PHE A 173 -39.79 -7.40 -10.44
C PHE A 173 -38.46 -7.46 -11.20
N ILE A 174 -38.08 -6.39 -11.92
CA ILE A 174 -36.78 -6.27 -12.57
C ILE A 174 -35.66 -6.28 -11.52
N LEU A 175 -35.78 -5.46 -10.46
CA LEU A 175 -34.78 -5.40 -9.38
C LEU A 175 -34.64 -6.75 -8.67
N ILE A 176 -35.76 -7.43 -8.39
CA ILE A 176 -35.73 -8.78 -7.80
C ILE A 176 -35.05 -9.76 -8.77
N GLY A 177 -35.37 -9.70 -10.06
CA GLY A 177 -34.75 -10.53 -11.08
C GLY A 177 -33.23 -10.36 -11.15
N ILE A 178 -32.75 -9.12 -11.16
CA ILE A 178 -31.31 -8.77 -11.10
C ILE A 178 -30.70 -9.29 -9.80
N GLY A 179 -31.35 -9.07 -8.66
CA GLY A 179 -30.89 -9.57 -7.36
C GLY A 179 -30.70 -11.08 -7.34
N VAL A 180 -31.66 -11.84 -7.89
CA VAL A 180 -31.58 -13.31 -7.98
C VAL A 180 -30.46 -13.77 -8.94
N THR A 181 -30.30 -13.13 -10.10
CA THR A 181 -29.23 -13.49 -11.03
C THR A 181 -27.85 -13.17 -10.46
N THR A 182 -27.71 -12.09 -9.69
CA THR A 182 -26.49 -11.75 -8.96
C THR A 182 -26.21 -12.75 -7.84
N LEU A 183 -27.22 -13.17 -7.06
CA LEU A 183 -27.04 -14.21 -6.04
C LEU A 183 -26.52 -15.54 -6.62
N LYS A 184 -26.91 -15.89 -7.85
CA LYS A 184 -26.40 -17.11 -8.53
C LYS A 184 -24.91 -17.05 -8.85
N LYS A 185 -24.31 -15.86 -8.93
CA LYS A 185 -22.87 -15.68 -9.19
C LYS A 185 -22.02 -15.85 -7.93
N ILE A 186 -22.61 -15.62 -6.75
CA ILE A 186 -21.90 -15.63 -5.47
C ILE A 186 -21.18 -16.96 -5.19
N PRO A 187 -21.77 -18.16 -5.37
CA PRO A 187 -21.08 -19.41 -5.09
C PRO A 187 -19.80 -19.61 -5.91
N SER A 188 -19.76 -19.10 -7.14
CA SER A 188 -18.58 -19.14 -7.99
C SER A 188 -17.46 -18.26 -7.43
N LEU A 189 -17.79 -17.02 -7.06
CA LEU A 189 -16.85 -16.07 -6.45
C LEU A 189 -16.37 -16.57 -5.07
N GLU A 190 -17.26 -17.18 -4.29
CA GLU A 190 -16.89 -17.81 -3.02
C GLU A 190 -15.89 -18.93 -3.23
N SER A 191 -16.08 -19.79 -4.24
CA SER A 191 -15.13 -20.86 -4.55
C SER A 191 -13.75 -20.31 -4.89
N GLU A 192 -13.67 -19.24 -5.67
CA GLU A 192 -12.41 -18.59 -6.06
C GLU A 192 -11.71 -17.94 -4.86
N VAL A 193 -12.45 -17.15 -4.07
CA VAL A 193 -11.92 -16.54 -2.83
C VAL A 193 -11.48 -17.59 -1.84
N ASN A 194 -12.21 -18.71 -1.70
CA ASN A 194 -11.83 -19.79 -0.79
C ASN A 194 -10.53 -20.48 -1.23
N ILE A 195 -10.29 -20.65 -2.53
CA ILE A 195 -9.02 -21.20 -3.03
C ILE A 195 -7.86 -20.28 -2.66
N ILE A 196 -8.04 -18.97 -2.88
CA ILE A 196 -7.06 -17.93 -2.53
C ILE A 196 -6.80 -17.93 -1.02
N SER A 197 -7.86 -17.87 -0.20
CA SER A 197 -7.74 -17.80 1.26
C SER A 197 -7.09 -19.06 1.82
N ASN A 198 -7.43 -20.25 1.29
CA ASN A 198 -6.81 -21.49 1.73
C ASN A 198 -5.31 -21.52 1.41
N SER A 199 -4.89 -21.01 0.25
CA SER A 199 -3.47 -20.91 -0.12
C SER A 199 -2.71 -19.95 0.81
N LEU A 200 -3.30 -18.79 1.11
CA LEU A 200 -2.74 -17.83 2.06
C LEU A 200 -2.64 -18.43 3.46
N GLU A 201 -3.72 -19.02 3.94
CA GLU A 201 -3.78 -19.66 5.25
C GLU A 201 -2.76 -20.80 5.37
N GLU A 202 -2.55 -21.59 4.32
CA GLU A 202 -1.50 -22.62 4.29
C GLU A 202 -0.10 -22.03 4.48
N MET A 203 0.23 -20.96 3.75
CA MET A 203 1.54 -20.29 3.88
C MET A 203 1.75 -19.67 5.26
N VAL A 204 0.73 -18.98 5.79
CA VAL A 204 0.77 -18.35 7.11
C VAL A 204 0.90 -19.41 8.21
N ASN A 205 0.08 -20.45 8.19
CA ASN A 205 0.11 -21.53 9.17
C ASN A 205 1.43 -22.31 9.11
N TRP A 206 1.97 -22.54 7.91
CA TRP A 206 3.28 -23.15 7.76
C TRP A 206 4.36 -22.31 8.44
N TYR A 207 4.34 -21.00 8.22
CA TYR A 207 5.31 -20.07 8.80
C TYR A 207 5.22 -20.04 10.33
N GLU A 208 4.01 -19.94 10.86
CA GLU A 208 3.72 -19.97 12.30
C GLU A 208 4.11 -21.30 12.97
N SER A 209 3.93 -22.42 12.27
CA SER A 209 4.31 -23.74 12.80
C SER A 209 5.83 -23.90 12.97
N LYS A 210 6.60 -23.15 12.17
CA LYS A 210 8.07 -23.20 12.12
C LYS A 210 8.73 -22.11 12.96
N ASN A 211 8.11 -20.94 13.06
CA ASN A 211 8.69 -19.75 13.67
C ASN A 211 7.80 -19.22 14.80
N ASN A 212 8.42 -18.90 15.94
CA ASN A 212 7.73 -18.15 16.99
C ASN A 212 7.75 -16.66 16.63
N LEU A 213 6.58 -16.12 16.28
CA LEU A 213 6.40 -14.72 15.86
C LEU A 213 6.67 -13.72 16.98
N ASN A 214 6.37 -14.05 18.24
CA ASN A 214 6.59 -13.15 19.38
C ASN A 214 8.08 -12.91 19.67
N ASP A 215 8.93 -13.87 19.29
CA ASP A 215 10.38 -13.77 19.44
C ASP A 215 11.07 -13.59 18.07
N PHE A 216 10.32 -13.14 17.04
CA PHE A 216 10.81 -13.10 15.66
C PHE A 216 12.15 -12.38 15.53
N TYR A 217 12.23 -11.13 15.98
CA TYR A 217 13.45 -10.31 15.86
C TYR A 217 14.63 -10.92 16.60
N LYS A 218 14.38 -11.51 17.77
CA LYS A 218 15.41 -12.19 18.57
C LYS A 218 15.91 -13.46 17.89
N ASN A 219 15.00 -14.27 17.36
CA ASN A 219 15.32 -15.54 16.71
C ASN A 219 16.06 -15.33 15.38
N LYS A 220 15.71 -14.27 14.64
CA LYS A 220 16.38 -13.88 13.40
C LYS A 220 17.63 -13.02 13.64
N ASN A 221 18.01 -12.79 14.90
CA ASN A 221 19.20 -12.05 15.31
C ASN A 221 19.22 -10.61 14.74
N ILE A 222 18.04 -9.98 14.68
CA ILE A 222 17.83 -8.62 14.18
C ILE A 222 18.01 -7.64 15.34
N ASP A 223 18.98 -6.75 15.21
CA ASP A 223 19.22 -5.69 16.19
C ASP A 223 18.20 -4.56 16.01
N ILE A 224 17.11 -4.63 16.78
CA ILE A 224 16.01 -3.65 16.74
C ILE A 224 16.51 -2.23 17.02
N ALA A 225 17.58 -2.06 17.82
CA ALA A 225 18.12 -0.73 18.12
C ALA A 225 18.82 -0.06 16.92
N LYS A 226 19.14 -0.86 15.89
CA LYS A 226 19.84 -0.41 14.68
C LYS A 226 18.88 0.09 13.59
N TYR A 227 17.60 -0.23 13.70
CA TYR A 227 16.57 0.09 12.71
C TYR A 227 15.47 0.95 13.35
N ASP A 228 14.91 1.88 12.57
CA ASP A 228 13.71 2.63 12.98
C ASP A 228 12.46 1.75 12.83
N GLU A 229 11.37 2.06 13.53
CA GLU A 229 10.13 1.26 13.53
C GLU A 229 9.61 0.97 12.10
N GLY A 230 9.70 1.94 11.19
CA GLY A 230 9.31 1.75 9.79
C GLY A 230 10.28 0.88 8.97
N ALA A 231 11.57 0.84 9.32
CA ALA A 231 12.56 0.01 8.63
C ALA A 231 12.46 -1.46 9.05
N LEU A 232 12.04 -1.72 10.29
CA LEU A 232 11.83 -3.08 10.81
C LEU A 232 10.76 -3.85 10.02
N TYR A 233 9.76 -3.16 9.49
CA TYR A 233 8.75 -3.74 8.62
C TYR A 233 9.39 -4.36 7.37
N PHE A 234 10.15 -3.56 6.61
CA PHE A 234 10.77 -4.02 5.37
C PHE A 234 11.78 -5.14 5.61
N VAL A 235 12.60 -5.04 6.66
CA VAL A 235 13.56 -6.10 7.02
C VAL A 235 12.84 -7.39 7.38
N ALA A 236 11.75 -7.32 8.15
CA ALA A 236 10.97 -8.50 8.49
C ALA A 236 10.31 -9.12 7.25
N LEU A 237 9.72 -8.30 6.37
CA LEU A 237 9.12 -8.77 5.13
C LEU A 237 10.11 -9.44 4.21
N GLU A 238 11.31 -8.87 4.00
CA GLU A 238 12.33 -9.49 3.14
C GLU A 238 12.68 -10.91 3.63
N ILE A 239 12.83 -11.08 4.95
CA ILE A 239 13.11 -12.39 5.55
C ILE A 239 11.95 -13.35 5.37
N ILE A 240 10.72 -12.91 5.67
CA ILE A 240 9.53 -13.75 5.56
C ILE A 240 9.31 -14.16 4.09
N LYS A 241 9.39 -13.22 3.15
CA LYS A 241 9.24 -13.47 1.71
C LYS A 241 10.30 -14.41 1.19
N ALA A 242 11.55 -14.28 1.63
CA ALA A 242 12.62 -15.19 1.22
C ALA A 242 12.34 -16.64 1.66
N GLU A 243 11.90 -16.83 2.91
CA GLU A 243 11.57 -18.15 3.47
C GLU A 243 10.32 -18.76 2.81
N LEU A 244 9.30 -17.95 2.54
CA LEU A 244 8.10 -18.38 1.82
C LEU A 244 8.43 -18.73 0.36
N THR A 245 9.23 -17.92 -0.34
CA THR A 245 9.66 -18.22 -1.72
C THR A 245 10.47 -19.52 -1.79
N GLU A 246 11.29 -19.82 -0.78
CA GLU A 246 12.03 -21.07 -0.74
C GLU A 246 11.12 -22.30 -0.60
N GLN A 247 10.09 -22.21 0.24
CA GLN A 247 9.16 -23.30 0.49
C GLN A 247 8.10 -23.45 -0.61
N PHE A 248 7.57 -22.34 -1.12
CA PHE A 248 6.44 -22.27 -2.03
C PHE A 248 6.87 -21.75 -3.42
N LYS A 249 7.91 -22.37 -4.00
CA LYS A 249 8.51 -21.95 -5.29
C LYS A 249 7.55 -21.89 -6.47
N GLU A 250 6.46 -22.67 -6.41
CA GLU A 250 5.46 -22.74 -7.47
C GLU A 250 4.35 -21.68 -7.31
N GLN A 251 4.32 -20.94 -6.19
CA GLN A 251 3.35 -19.90 -5.93
C GLN A 251 3.76 -18.57 -6.55
N GLU A 252 2.78 -17.76 -6.93
CA GLU A 252 3.03 -16.44 -7.50
C GLU A 252 3.49 -15.43 -6.44
N GLU A 253 4.32 -14.47 -6.86
CA GLU A 253 4.91 -13.46 -5.97
C GLU A 253 3.87 -12.61 -5.23
N ALA A 254 2.71 -12.39 -5.85
CA ALA A 254 1.59 -11.68 -5.24
C ALA A 254 1.07 -12.39 -3.98
N PHE A 255 0.91 -13.71 -4.04
CA PHE A 255 0.50 -14.53 -2.89
C PHE A 255 1.55 -14.54 -1.79
N ILE A 256 2.82 -14.70 -2.15
CA ILE A 256 3.95 -14.68 -1.21
C ILE A 256 4.01 -13.33 -0.49
N SER A 257 3.81 -12.24 -1.23
CA SER A 257 3.81 -10.89 -0.66
C SER A 257 2.67 -10.69 0.32
N HIS A 258 1.45 -11.08 -0.06
CA HIS A 258 0.29 -10.95 0.81
C HIS A 258 0.41 -11.82 2.08
N ALA A 259 0.90 -13.05 1.95
CA ALA A 259 1.13 -13.92 3.11
C ALA A 259 2.20 -13.33 4.05
N ALA A 260 3.26 -12.72 3.50
CA ALA A 260 4.28 -12.07 4.31
C ALA A 260 3.72 -10.87 5.10
N ASP A 261 2.83 -10.08 4.48
CA ASP A 261 2.14 -8.99 5.17
C ASP A 261 1.22 -9.49 6.30
N GLU A 262 0.47 -10.57 6.08
CA GLU A 262 -0.36 -11.19 7.12
C GLU A 262 0.47 -11.74 8.28
N ILE A 263 1.59 -12.40 7.99
CA ILE A 263 2.52 -12.90 9.01
C ILE A 263 3.10 -11.72 9.81
N TYR A 264 3.53 -10.67 9.12
CA TYR A 264 4.09 -9.49 9.77
C TYR A 264 3.08 -8.82 10.71
N ALA A 265 1.82 -8.69 10.30
CA ALA A 265 0.76 -8.13 11.13
C ALA A 265 0.53 -8.91 12.45
N LYS A 266 1.00 -10.16 12.54
CA LYS A 266 0.93 -10.99 13.74
C LYS A 266 2.21 -10.99 14.58
N ILE A 267 3.30 -10.39 14.10
CA ILE A 267 4.54 -10.20 14.89
C ILE A 267 4.29 -9.13 15.95
N GLN A 268 4.64 -9.43 17.20
CA GLN A 268 4.47 -8.54 18.37
C GLN A 268 5.79 -8.02 18.89
#